data_AF-A0A3D1M4I9-F1
#
_entry.id   AF-A0A3D1M4I9-F1
#
_cell.length_a   1.000
_cell.length_b   1.000
_cell.length_c   1.000
_cell.angle_alpha   90.00
_cell.angle_beta   90.00
_cell.angle_gamma   90.00
#
_symmetry.space_group_name_H-M   'P 1'
#
loop_
_entity.id
_entity.type
_entity.pdbx_description
1 polymer ?
#
loop_
_entity_poly.entity_id
_entity_poly.type
_entity_poly.pdbx_seq_one_letter_code
_entity_poly.pdbx_strand_id
1 'polypeptide(L)'
;VLNTQDLLLDDHVKDRNFIETLEHPDGETHKYYFGSTWRENNSTTKTVRSAAPLLGEHNEYVCTDLLGIPTDKLDSMEELGLFATFSDN
;
A
#
# COMPACT_ATOMS: atom_id res chain seq x y z
N VAL A 1 3.34 -24.67 -20.79
CA VAL A 1 3.23 -24.12 -19.43
C VAL A 1 3.90 -22.76 -19.48
N LEU A 2 3.22 -21.67 -19.12
CA LEU A 2 3.85 -20.35 -19.02
C LEU A 2 4.76 -20.32 -17.78
N ASN A 3 5.98 -19.81 -17.91
CA ASN A 3 6.81 -19.48 -16.76
C ASN A 3 6.53 -18.04 -16.26
N THR A 4 7.12 -17.64 -15.14
CA THR A 4 6.89 -16.31 -14.54
C THR A 4 7.31 -15.15 -15.46
N GLN A 5 8.40 -15.31 -16.21
CA GLN A 5 8.87 -14.30 -17.15
C GLN A 5 7.92 -14.18 -18.35
N ASP A 6 7.46 -15.30 -18.88
CA ASP A 6 6.51 -15.34 -20.00
C ASP A 6 5.20 -14.65 -19.58
N LEU A 7 4.74 -14.85 -18.34
CA LEU A 7 3.53 -14.22 -17.80
C LEU A 7 3.66 -12.71 -17.68
N LEU A 8 4.84 -12.20 -17.28
CA LEU A 8 5.10 -10.77 -17.17
C LEU A 8 5.14 -10.09 -18.55
N LEU A 9 5.59 -10.80 -19.58
CA LEU A 9 5.74 -10.29 -20.93
C LEU A 9 4.52 -10.52 -21.83
N ASP A 10 3.54 -11.29 -21.36
CA ASP A 10 2.35 -11.68 -22.12
C ASP A 10 1.47 -10.47 -22.51
N ASP A 11 1.12 -10.38 -23.79
CA ASP A 11 0.35 -9.25 -24.33
C ASP A 11 -1.08 -9.19 -23.75
N HIS A 12 -1.69 -10.34 -23.43
CA HIS A 12 -3.00 -10.36 -22.79
C HIS A 12 -2.99 -9.81 -21.36
N VAL A 13 -1.87 -9.98 -20.65
CA VAL A 13 -1.67 -9.45 -19.30
C VAL A 13 -1.47 -7.93 -19.35
N LYS A 14 -0.69 -7.44 -20.31
CA LYS A 14 -0.44 -6.01 -20.53
C LYS A 14 -1.70 -5.26 -20.97
N ASP A 15 -2.44 -5.79 -21.95
CA ASP A 15 -3.67 -5.15 -22.46
C ASP A 15 -4.74 -4.95 -21.39
N ARG A 16 -4.70 -5.75 -20.31
CA ARG A 16 -5.64 -5.68 -19.19
C ARG A 16 -5.15 -4.80 -18.04
N ASN A 17 -3.96 -4.23 -18.13
CA ASN A 17 -3.26 -3.57 -17.02
C ASN A 17 -3.28 -4.43 -15.75
N PHE A 18 -3.08 -5.74 -15.90
CA PHE A 18 -3.17 -6.67 -14.76
C PHE A 18 -1.96 -6.56 -13.82
N ILE A 19 -0.82 -6.09 -14.34
CA ILE A 19 0.38 -5.84 -13.55
C ILE A 19 0.63 -4.34 -13.58
N GLU A 20 0.52 -3.71 -12.41
CA GLU A 20 0.69 -2.27 -12.22
C GLU A 20 2.02 -1.97 -11.53
N THR A 21 2.62 -0.83 -11.84
CA THR A 21 3.85 -0.35 -11.18
C THR A 21 3.48 0.83 -10.29
N LEU A 22 3.89 0.77 -9.02
CA LEU A 22 3.66 1.80 -8.02
C LEU A 22 4.97 2.13 -7.31
N GLU A 23 5.17 3.41 -7.02
CA GLU A 23 6.27 3.87 -6.18
C GLU A 23 5.90 3.65 -4.71
N HIS A 24 6.71 2.85 -3.99
CA HIS A 24 6.53 2.65 -2.55
C HIS A 24 7.27 3.76 -1.78
N PRO A 25 6.71 4.27 -0.67
CA PRO A 25 7.36 5.27 0.18
C PRO A 25 8.73 4.85 0.74
N ASP A 26 9.05 3.56 0.70
CA ASP A 26 10.30 2.92 1.18
C ASP A 26 11.45 3.07 0.16
N GLY A 27 11.32 3.94 -0.85
CA GLY A 27 12.33 4.19 -1.87
C GLY A 27 12.51 3.08 -2.93
N GLU A 28 11.87 1.92 -2.76
CA GLU A 28 11.86 0.84 -3.74
C GLU A 28 10.80 1.09 -4.83
N THR A 29 11.21 1.60 -5.99
CA THR A 29 10.35 1.90 -7.16
C THR A 29 9.81 0.65 -7.89
N HIS A 30 10.12 -0.58 -7.44
CA HIS A 30 9.85 -1.77 -8.25
C HIS A 30 9.18 -2.88 -7.46
N LYS A 31 7.85 -2.81 -7.36
CA LYS A 31 7.02 -3.97 -7.04
C LYS A 31 5.94 -4.04 -8.11
N TYR A 32 6.02 -5.05 -8.97
CA TYR A 32 4.95 -5.38 -9.91
C TYR A 32 3.76 -5.85 -9.08
N TYR A 33 2.75 -5.00 -8.95
CA TYR A 33 1.55 -5.33 -8.18
C TYR A 33 0.53 -5.97 -9.11
N PHE A 34 0.01 -7.12 -8.68
CA PHE A 34 -1.12 -7.73 -9.37
C PHE A 34 -2.39 -6.93 -9.04
N GLY A 35 -3.01 -6.40 -10.08
CA GLY A 35 -4.30 -5.74 -10.02
C GLY A 35 -5.45 -6.73 -9.76
N SER A 36 -6.68 -6.26 -9.95
CA SER A 36 -7.86 -7.08 -9.68
C SER A 36 -7.96 -8.29 -10.63
N THR A 37 -8.35 -9.44 -10.08
CA THR A 37 -8.51 -10.70 -10.85
C THR A 37 -9.79 -10.73 -11.70
N TRP A 38 -10.68 -9.74 -11.56
CA TRP A 38 -11.89 -9.60 -12.35
C TRP A 38 -12.13 -8.13 -12.71
N ARG A 39 -12.81 -7.88 -13.84
CA ARG A 39 -13.22 -6.53 -14.27
C ARG A 39 -14.74 -6.38 -14.15
N GLU A 40 -15.18 -5.25 -13.60
CA GLU A 40 -16.57 -4.79 -13.69
C GLU A 40 -16.66 -3.59 -14.61
N ASN A 41 -17.73 -3.49 -15.40
CA ASN A 41 -17.90 -2.43 -16.41
C ASN A 41 -18.00 -1.01 -15.84
N ASN A 42 -18.21 -0.84 -14.53
CA ASN A 42 -18.49 0.47 -13.92
C ASN A 42 -17.95 0.60 -12.48
N SER A 43 -16.70 0.17 -12.23
CA SER A 43 -16.10 0.28 -10.90
C SER A 43 -14.79 1.06 -10.92
N THR A 44 -14.82 2.27 -10.37
CA THR A 44 -13.64 3.07 -9.95
C THR A 44 -12.93 2.46 -8.74
N THR A 45 -13.51 1.41 -8.12
CA THR A 45 -13.16 1.00 -6.76
C THR A 45 -11.99 0.01 -6.69
N LYS A 46 -11.66 -0.70 -7.78
CA LYS A 46 -10.81 -1.90 -7.75
C LYS A 46 -9.41 -1.76 -8.37
N THR A 47 -9.00 -0.57 -8.77
CA THR A 47 -7.59 -0.27 -9.09
C THR A 47 -6.78 -0.08 -7.82
N VAL A 48 -5.49 -0.42 -7.86
CA VAL A 48 -4.60 -0.17 -6.72
C VAL A 48 -4.47 1.34 -6.55
N ARG A 49 -4.89 1.86 -5.40
CA ARG A 49 -5.00 3.32 -5.17
C ARG A 49 -3.71 3.95 -4.68
N SER A 50 -2.93 3.18 -3.94
CA SER A 50 -1.69 3.61 -3.30
C SER A 50 -0.84 2.38 -3.02
N ALA A 51 0.44 2.62 -2.76
CA ALA A 51 1.32 1.59 -2.21
C ALA A 51 0.81 1.10 -0.84
N ALA A 52 1.37 -0.01 -0.37
CA ALA A 52 1.14 -0.45 0.99
C ALA A 52 1.68 0.61 1.97
N PRO A 53 0.99 0.84 3.10
CA PRO A 53 1.46 1.80 4.09
C PRO A 53 2.75 1.33 4.76
N LEU A 54 3.60 2.26 5.16
CA LEU A 54 4.71 2.02 6.05
C LEU A 54 4.21 1.63 7.46
N LEU A 55 5.10 1.04 8.25
CA LEU A 55 4.81 0.72 9.64
C LEU A 55 4.42 2.01 10.38
N GLY A 56 3.20 2.06 10.91
CA GLY A 56 2.72 3.23 11.66
C GLY A 56 2.42 4.50 10.87
N GLU A 57 2.45 4.48 9.53
CA GLU A 57 2.22 5.67 8.67
C GLU A 57 0.92 6.41 8.99
N HIS A 58 -0.12 5.68 9.40
CA HIS A 58 -1.44 6.24 9.69
C HIS A 58 -1.78 6.29 11.19
N ASN A 59 -0.80 6.12 12.10
CA ASN A 59 -1.05 6.13 13.54
C ASN A 59 -1.65 7.46 14.00
N GLU A 60 -1.05 8.59 13.59
CA GLU A 60 -1.55 9.94 13.93
C GLU A 60 -2.96 10.17 13.38
N TYR A 61 -3.19 9.87 12.10
CA TYR A 61 -4.51 10.02 11.47
C TYR A 61 -5.60 9.21 12.20
N VAL A 62 -5.32 7.95 12.53
CA VAL A 62 -6.32 7.09 13.20
C VAL A 62 -6.51 7.50 14.65
N CYS A 63 -5.42 7.68 15.41
CA CYS A 63 -5.52 7.95 16.83
C CYS A 63 -6.00 9.38 17.11
N THR A 64 -5.47 10.37 16.42
CA THR A 64 -5.78 11.78 16.68
C THR A 64 -6.96 12.27 15.86
N ASP A 65 -6.93 12.13 14.53
CA ASP A 65 -8.00 12.72 13.70
C ASP A 65 -9.32 11.94 13.79
N LEU A 66 -9.27 10.61 13.81
CA LEU A 66 -10.48 9.78 13.84
C LEU A 66 -10.97 9.48 15.26
N LEU A 67 -10.07 9.14 16.17
CA LEU A 67 -10.42 8.72 17.54
C LEU A 67 -10.33 9.86 18.57
N GLY A 68 -9.77 11.02 18.22
CA GLY A 68 -9.68 12.18 19.10
C GLY A 68 -8.70 12.01 20.26
N ILE A 69 -7.73 11.10 20.14
CA ILE A 69 -6.67 10.91 21.12
C ILE A 69 -5.70 12.09 21.00
N PRO A 70 -5.45 12.83 22.08
CA PRO A 70 -4.54 13.96 22.03
C PRO A 70 -3.10 13.48 21.80
N THR A 71 -2.30 14.31 21.13
CA THR A 71 -0.95 13.94 20.66
C THR A 71 -0.01 13.58 21.81
N ASP A 72 -0.13 14.25 22.95
CA ASP A 72 0.64 13.97 24.18
C ASP A 72 0.47 12.52 24.68
N LYS A 73 -0.74 11.97 24.52
CA LYS A 73 -1.05 10.59 24.87
C LYS A 73 -0.55 9.62 23.81
N LEU A 74 -0.53 10.02 22.53
CA LEU A 74 0.06 9.22 21.47
C LEU A 74 1.58 9.08 21.66
N ASP A 75 2.26 10.18 21.97
CA ASP A 75 3.70 10.21 22.28
C ASP A 75 4.02 9.29 23.46
N SER A 76 3.23 9.39 24.54
CA SER A 76 3.37 8.51 25.72
C SER A 76 3.19 7.03 25.36
N MET A 77 2.30 6.70 24.43
CA MET A 77 2.07 5.33 23.98
C MET A 77 3.21 4.82 23.11
N GLU A 78 3.83 5.68 22.30
CA GLU A 78 5.02 5.37 21.51
C GLU A 78 6.24 5.13 22.41
N GLU A 79 6.47 5.96 23.43
CA GLU A 79 7.54 5.77 24.43
C GLU A 79 7.39 4.45 25.20
N LEU A 80 6.15 4.03 25.47
CA LEU A 80 5.85 2.75 26.11
C LEU A 80 5.97 1.54 25.17
N GLY A 81 6.23 1.77 23.87
CA GLY A 81 6.33 0.73 22.85
C GLY A 81 4.99 0.10 22.46
N LEU A 82 3.87 0.80 22.69
CA LEU A 82 2.53 0.34 22.29
C LEU A 82 2.24 0.59 20.81
N PHE A 83 2.86 1.63 20.25
CA PHE A 83 2.87 1.90 18.81
C PHE A 83 4.27 1.77 18.25
N ALA A 84 4.35 1.29 17.01
CA ALA A 84 5.58 1.28 16.24
C ALA A 84 5.37 2.20 15.03
N THR A 85 6.33 3.09 14.82
CA THR A 85 6.39 4.01 13.69
C THR A 85 7.67 3.70 12.91
N PHE A 86 7.57 3.67 11.59
CA PHE A 86 8.72 3.60 10.69
C PHE A 86 9.46 4.93 10.78
N SER A 87 10.37 5.04 11.75
CA SER A 87 11.26 6.18 11.88
C SER A 87 12.44 5.97 10.94
N ASP A 88 12.58 6.87 9.96
CA ASP A 88 13.86 7.06 9.28
C ASP A 88 14.88 7.48 10.35
N ASN A 89 15.82 6.60 10.67
CA ASN A 89 16.98 6.91 11.49
C ASN A 89 18.16 7.27 10.59
#